data_AF-A0A958BTE0-F1
#
_entry.id   AF-A0A958BTE0-F1
#
_cell.length_a   1.000
_cell.length_b   1.000
_cell.length_c   1.000
_cell.angle_alpha   90.00
_cell.angle_beta   90.00
_cell.angle_gamma   90.00
#
_symmetry.space_group_name_H-M   'P 1'
#
loop_
_entity.id
_entity.type
_entity.pdbx_description
1 polymer ?
#
loop_
_entity_poly.entity_id
_entity_poly.type
_entity_poly.pdbx_seq_one_letter_code
_entity_poly.pdbx_strand_id
1 'polypeptide(L)'
;DERLFLGDSPQLLLDLDLNSDFDEAKLSADDIQIDFLPDTGGPRAAFWQLSSLASRPLVDAAVAVTPTDTGYFLEAAIPWQSLGFARGQGDKIGVVVSVSDNDTPGSNAQQCIISTSPNRDWQNPTTWGTALLMPVR
;
A
#
# COMPACT_ATOMS: atom_id res chain seq x y z
N ASP A 1 15.47 5.05 -4.79
CA ASP A 1 14.68 5.58 -3.67
C ASP A 1 13.34 4.88 -3.71
N GLU A 2 12.91 4.37 -2.56
CA GLU A 2 11.66 3.60 -2.40
C GLU A 2 10.55 4.43 -1.75
N ARG A 3 10.80 5.72 -1.46
CA ARG A 3 9.79 6.67 -0.97
C ARG A 3 8.85 7.11 -2.09
N LEU A 4 8.27 6.15 -2.80
CA LEU A 4 7.33 6.38 -3.90
C LEU A 4 6.08 7.08 -3.40
N PHE A 5 5.70 6.88 -2.13
CA PHE A 5 4.56 7.53 -1.50
C PHE A 5 4.62 9.07 -1.47
N LEU A 6 5.79 9.65 -1.73
CA LEU A 6 5.99 11.09 -1.83
C LEU A 6 5.77 11.63 -3.26
N GLY A 7 5.56 10.78 -4.24
CA GLY A 7 5.24 11.15 -5.62
C GLY A 7 3.76 10.94 -5.96
N ASP A 8 3.47 10.96 -7.26
CA ASP A 8 2.19 10.50 -7.81
C ASP A 8 2.08 9.00 -7.62
N SER A 9 1.38 8.57 -6.58
CA SER A 9 1.48 7.18 -6.14
C SER A 9 0.19 6.66 -5.52
N PRO A 10 -0.41 5.60 -6.10
CA PRO A 10 -1.36 4.75 -5.40
C PRO A 10 -0.64 4.01 -4.27
N GLN A 11 -1.31 3.86 -3.13
CA GLN A 11 -0.73 3.32 -1.90
C GLN A 11 -1.72 2.40 -1.18
N LEU A 12 -1.16 1.39 -0.53
CA LEU A 12 -1.86 0.52 0.42
C LEU A 12 -1.16 0.62 1.77
N LEU A 13 -1.91 0.88 2.84
CA LEU A 13 -1.53 0.47 4.18
C LEU A 13 -2.26 -0.85 4.47
N LEU A 14 -1.54 -1.83 4.99
CA LEU A 14 -2.10 -3.14 5.30
C LEU A 14 -1.66 -3.55 6.70
N ASP A 15 -2.64 -3.88 7.53
CA ASP A 15 -2.43 -4.69 8.74
C ASP A 15 -2.78 -6.11 8.30
N LEU A 16 -1.75 -6.96 8.25
CA LEU A 16 -1.95 -8.30 7.75
C LEU A 16 -2.58 -9.19 8.83
N ASP A 17 -2.26 -9.06 10.13
CA ASP A 17 -2.72 -9.96 11.20
C ASP A 17 -3.80 -9.41 12.14
N LEU A 18 -4.64 -8.51 11.62
CA LEU A 18 -5.74 -7.84 12.30
C LEU A 18 -6.52 -8.66 13.36
N ASN A 19 -6.73 -9.96 13.18
CA ASN A 19 -7.45 -10.76 14.18
C ASN A 19 -6.70 -10.90 15.52
N SER A 20 -5.37 -10.80 15.51
CA SER A 20 -4.51 -10.97 16.67
C SER A 20 -4.37 -9.69 17.48
N ASP A 21 -4.46 -8.52 16.83
CA ASP A 21 -4.16 -7.22 17.41
C ASP A 21 -5.08 -6.08 16.92
N PHE A 22 -6.33 -6.40 16.58
CA PHE A 22 -7.37 -5.47 16.11
C PHE A 22 -7.45 -4.11 16.84
N ASP A 23 -7.24 -4.11 18.17
CA ASP A 23 -7.34 -2.92 19.03
C ASP A 23 -5.97 -2.29 19.36
N GLU A 24 -4.86 -2.77 18.79
CA GLU A 24 -3.51 -2.25 19.03
C GLU A 24 -3.23 -1.02 18.16
N ALA A 25 -2.95 0.11 18.82
CA ALA A 25 -2.71 1.38 18.15
C ALA A 25 -1.25 1.59 17.74
N LYS A 26 -0.39 0.60 17.95
CA LYS A 26 1.03 0.65 17.64
C LYS A 26 1.36 -0.29 16.50
N LEU A 27 2.21 0.21 15.61
CA LEU A 27 2.75 -0.59 14.51
C LEU A 27 3.49 -1.84 15.00
N SER A 28 3.20 -2.96 14.37
CA SER A 28 3.77 -4.29 14.61
C SER A 28 4.55 -4.79 13.38
N ALA A 29 4.84 -6.10 13.33
CA ALA A 29 5.60 -6.69 12.23
C ALA A 29 4.74 -6.99 10.99
N ASP A 30 3.43 -7.03 11.13
CA ASP A 30 2.46 -7.30 10.09
C ASP A 30 1.81 -6.04 9.51
N ASP A 31 2.13 -4.88 10.08
CA ASP A 31 1.80 -3.56 9.54
C ASP A 31 2.80 -3.09 8.48
N ILE A 32 2.31 -2.98 7.25
CA ILE A 32 3.13 -2.67 6.08
C ILE A 32 2.51 -1.56 5.23
N GLN A 33 3.35 -0.92 4.42
CA GLN A 33 2.91 -0.07 3.32
C GLN A 33 3.43 -0.61 1.98
N ILE A 34 2.59 -0.52 0.95
CA ILE A 34 2.95 -0.79 -0.43
C ILE A 34 2.65 0.45 -1.26
N ASP A 35 3.65 0.92 -1.99
CA ASP A 35 3.53 2.09 -2.84
C ASP A 35 3.82 1.72 -4.29
N PHE A 36 3.04 2.25 -5.22
CA PHE A 36 3.22 1.99 -6.63
C PHE A 36 3.79 3.21 -7.34
N LEU A 37 4.75 2.98 -8.22
CA LEU A 37 5.19 3.96 -9.21
C LEU A 37 4.41 3.70 -10.51
N PRO A 38 3.48 4.59 -10.89
CA PRO A 38 2.68 4.45 -12.11
C PRO A 38 3.43 4.90 -13.37
N ASP A 39 4.69 4.48 -13.54
CA ASP A 39 5.51 4.83 -14.70
C ASP A 39 5.27 3.84 -15.85
N THR A 40 4.77 4.31 -16.99
CA THR A 40 4.57 3.49 -18.19
C THR A 40 5.86 2.86 -18.75
N GLY A 41 7.03 3.46 -18.48
CA GLY A 41 8.34 2.95 -18.91
C GLY A 41 8.96 1.92 -17.97
N GLY A 42 8.38 1.70 -16.79
CA GLY A 42 8.93 0.82 -15.77
C GLY A 42 8.11 0.85 -14.49
N PRO A 43 6.87 0.33 -14.51
CA PRO A 43 6.03 0.33 -13.33
C PRO A 43 6.65 -0.59 -12.27
N ARG A 44 6.61 -0.16 -11.02
CA ARG A 44 7.20 -0.92 -9.90
C ARG A 44 6.49 -0.63 -8.60
N ALA A 45 6.69 -1.51 -7.63
CA ALA A 45 6.17 -1.37 -6.28
C ALA A 45 7.31 -1.35 -5.26
N ALA A 46 7.11 -0.60 -4.18
CA ALA A 46 7.96 -0.58 -3.00
C ALA A 46 7.20 -1.20 -1.82
N PHE A 47 7.92 -1.94 -0.99
CA PHE A 47 7.44 -2.47 0.29
C PHE A 47 8.10 -1.70 1.42
N TRP A 48 7.33 -1.36 2.44
CA TRP A 48 7.77 -0.71 3.67
C TRP A 48 7.30 -1.50 4.88
N GLN A 49 8.22 -1.90 5.74
CA GLN A 49 7.93 -2.37 7.10
C GLN A 49 7.75 -1.15 8.00
N LEU A 50 6.51 -0.84 8.41
CA LEU A 50 6.22 0.45 9.05
C LEU A 50 6.85 0.57 10.45
N SER A 51 6.85 -0.50 11.24
CA SER A 51 7.43 -0.51 12.59
C SER A 51 8.96 -0.29 12.63
N SER A 52 9.67 -0.62 11.56
CA SER A 52 11.13 -0.44 11.46
C SER A 52 11.55 0.63 10.46
N LEU A 53 10.62 1.14 9.65
CA LEU A 53 10.85 2.02 8.50
C LEU A 53 11.83 1.44 7.48
N ALA A 54 12.03 0.12 7.47
CA ALA A 54 12.83 -0.56 6.47
C ALA A 54 12.04 -0.65 5.16
N SER A 55 12.72 -0.44 4.03
CA SER A 55 12.10 -0.55 2.71
C SER A 55 12.90 -1.42 1.76
N ARG A 56 12.20 -1.96 0.76
CA ARG A 56 12.79 -2.71 -0.34
C ARG A 56 11.89 -2.63 -1.58
N PRO A 57 12.45 -2.84 -2.78
CA PRO A 57 11.63 -3.12 -3.96
C PRO A 57 10.77 -4.37 -3.76
N LEU A 58 9.53 -4.34 -4.22
CA LEU A 58 8.60 -5.47 -4.23
C LEU A 58 8.60 -6.12 -5.61
N VAL A 59 9.71 -6.78 -5.96
CA VAL A 59 10.00 -7.28 -7.31
C VAL A 59 9.09 -8.42 -7.79
N ASP A 60 8.46 -9.14 -6.86
CA ASP A 60 7.55 -10.25 -7.19
C ASP A 60 6.11 -9.77 -7.47
N ALA A 61 5.80 -8.49 -7.23
CA ALA A 61 4.53 -7.92 -7.62
C ALA A 61 4.51 -7.66 -9.13
N ALA A 62 3.47 -8.13 -9.82
CA ALA A 62 3.19 -7.72 -11.19
C ALA A 62 2.45 -6.39 -11.14
N VAL A 63 2.95 -5.37 -11.84
CA VAL A 63 2.32 -4.05 -11.94
C VAL A 63 2.21 -3.68 -13.42
N ALA A 64 1.01 -3.32 -13.85
CA ALA A 64 0.74 -2.84 -15.21
C ALA A 64 0.11 -1.46 -15.14
N VAL A 65 0.53 -0.57 -16.05
CA VAL A 65 0.03 0.80 -16.13
C VAL A 65 -0.36 1.10 -17.56
N THR A 66 -1.58 1.61 -17.75
CA THR A 66 -2.09 2.07 -19.04
C THR A 66 -2.43 3.55 -18.94
N PRO A 67 -1.78 4.44 -19.73
CA PRO A 67 -2.13 5.85 -19.73
C PRO A 67 -3.53 6.07 -20.32
N THR A 68 -4.17 7.13 -19.89
CA THR A 68 -5.46 7.62 -20.38
C THR A 68 -5.33 9.11 -20.72
N ASP A 69 -6.37 9.71 -21.30
CA ASP A 69 -6.37 11.14 -21.64
C ASP A 69 -6.24 12.06 -20.39
N THR A 70 -6.57 11.56 -19.20
CA THR A 70 -6.63 12.36 -17.97
C THR A 70 -5.87 11.74 -16.79
N GLY A 71 -5.02 10.73 -17.01
CA GLY A 71 -4.35 10.00 -15.94
C GLY A 71 -3.93 8.60 -16.37
N TYR A 72 -4.08 7.60 -15.50
CA TYR A 72 -3.70 6.22 -15.78
C TYR A 72 -4.64 5.22 -15.12
N PHE A 73 -4.71 4.02 -15.69
CA PHE A 73 -5.14 2.82 -14.97
C PHE A 73 -3.90 2.08 -14.48
N LEU A 74 -3.92 1.67 -13.22
CA LEU A 74 -2.93 0.78 -12.64
C LEU A 74 -3.62 -0.49 -12.15
N GLU A 75 -3.06 -1.63 -12.52
CA GLU A 75 -3.45 -2.94 -11.99
C GLU A 75 -2.23 -3.61 -11.39
N ALA A 76 -2.39 -4.22 -10.21
CA ALA A 76 -1.32 -4.92 -9.52
C ALA A 76 -1.77 -6.28 -8.99
N ALA A 77 -0.89 -7.27 -9.13
CA ALA A 77 -1.02 -8.57 -8.48
C ALA A 77 0.15 -8.75 -7.51
N ILE A 78 -0.16 -8.88 -6.22
CA ILE A 78 0.81 -8.95 -5.13
C ILE A 78 0.74 -10.35 -4.50
N PRO A 79 1.77 -11.20 -4.69
CA PRO A 79 1.78 -12.51 -4.04
C PRO A 79 1.90 -12.38 -2.53
N TRP A 80 1.07 -13.08 -1.75
CA TRP A 80 1.14 -13.05 -0.28
C TRP A 80 2.52 -13.39 0.27
N GLN A 81 3.20 -14.38 -0.33
CA GLN A 81 4.56 -14.77 0.05
C GLN A 81 5.57 -13.60 -0.05
N SER A 82 5.37 -12.69 -0.99
CA SER A 82 6.22 -11.50 -1.16
C SER A 82 6.08 -10.51 0.01
N LEU A 83 5.00 -10.62 0.80
CA LEU A 83 4.75 -9.81 1.99
C LEU A 83 5.28 -10.47 3.27
N GLY A 84 5.72 -11.74 3.20
CA GLY A 84 6.15 -12.51 4.37
C GLY A 84 4.99 -13.13 5.17
N PHE A 85 3.77 -13.09 4.64
CA PHE A 85 2.57 -13.63 5.29
C PHE A 85 1.87 -14.65 4.40
N ALA A 86 1.28 -15.67 5.01
CA ALA A 86 0.31 -16.51 4.35
C ALA A 86 -1.08 -16.01 4.74
N ARG A 87 -1.98 -15.84 3.76
CA ARG A 87 -3.38 -15.50 4.02
C ARG A 87 -4.31 -16.48 3.33
N GLY A 88 -5.38 -16.81 4.03
CA GLY A 88 -6.40 -17.75 3.62
C GLY A 88 -7.75 -17.08 3.39
N GLN A 89 -8.68 -17.86 2.86
CA GLN A 89 -10.08 -17.44 2.77
C GLN A 89 -10.66 -17.28 4.18
N GLY A 90 -11.42 -16.20 4.39
CA GLY A 90 -12.03 -15.86 5.68
C GLY A 90 -11.18 -14.97 6.58
N ASP A 91 -9.90 -14.76 6.25
CA ASP A 91 -9.04 -13.84 6.99
C ASP A 91 -9.53 -12.40 6.83
N LYS A 92 -9.32 -11.61 7.87
CA LYS A 92 -9.52 -10.17 7.86
C LYS A 92 -8.17 -9.49 7.85
N ILE A 93 -8.06 -8.42 7.09
CA ILE A 93 -6.89 -7.54 7.07
C ILE A 93 -7.35 -6.10 7.33
N GLY A 94 -6.51 -5.31 7.98
CA GLY A 94 -6.67 -3.87 7.97
C GLY A 94 -6.21 -3.32 6.61
N VAL A 95 -6.92 -2.32 6.08
CA VAL A 95 -6.61 -1.74 4.77
C VAL A 95 -6.93 -0.26 4.72
N VAL A 96 -6.01 0.49 4.13
CA VAL A 96 -6.26 1.85 3.61
C VAL A 96 -5.78 1.91 2.18
N VAL A 97 -6.61 2.44 1.29
CA VAL A 97 -6.21 2.78 -0.07
C VAL A 97 -6.10 4.28 -0.18
N SER A 98 -4.99 4.75 -0.72
CA SER A 98 -4.75 6.18 -0.91
C SER A 98 -4.13 6.46 -2.27
N VAL A 99 -4.24 7.71 -2.73
CA VAL A 99 -3.49 8.24 -3.86
C VAL A 99 -2.84 9.54 -3.42
N SER A 100 -1.51 9.59 -3.54
CA SER A 100 -0.74 10.82 -3.34
C SER A 100 -0.43 11.49 -4.66
N ASP A 101 -0.20 12.79 -4.56
CA ASP A 101 0.02 13.70 -5.67
C ASP A 101 1.23 14.59 -5.39
N ASN A 102 2.04 14.82 -6.42
CA ASN A 102 3.22 15.66 -6.37
C ASN A 102 3.55 16.28 -7.73
N ASP A 103 3.22 17.56 -7.87
CA ASP A 103 3.53 18.40 -9.02
C ASP A 103 4.98 18.92 -9.06
N THR A 104 5.84 18.60 -8.09
CA THR A 104 7.21 19.13 -8.02
C THR A 104 8.20 18.24 -8.79
N PRO A 105 8.63 18.63 -10.02
CA PRO A 105 9.39 17.76 -10.89
C PRO A 105 10.76 17.42 -10.31
N GLY A 106 11.18 16.17 -10.46
CA GLY A 106 12.51 15.72 -10.02
C GLY A 106 12.70 15.63 -8.50
N SER A 107 11.61 15.77 -7.72
CA SER A 107 11.62 15.60 -6.27
C SER A 107 10.49 14.68 -5.82
N ASN A 108 10.68 14.02 -4.69
CA ASN A 108 9.65 13.27 -3.99
C ASN A 108 9.13 14.15 -2.84
N ALA A 109 8.03 14.87 -3.08
CA ALA A 109 7.42 15.81 -2.14
C ALA A 109 5.88 15.74 -2.20
N GLN A 110 5.27 14.90 -1.37
CA GLN A 110 3.81 14.77 -1.32
C GLN A 110 3.16 16.14 -1.03
N GLN A 111 2.24 16.56 -1.90
CA GLN A 111 1.49 17.80 -1.75
C GLN A 111 0.08 17.55 -1.25
N CYS A 112 -0.60 16.56 -1.81
CA CYS A 112 -1.89 16.13 -1.33
C CYS A 112 -2.03 14.60 -1.34
N ILE A 113 -3.02 14.13 -0.58
CA ILE A 113 -3.40 12.72 -0.52
C ILE A 113 -4.91 12.63 -0.40
N ILE A 114 -5.52 11.74 -1.18
CA ILE A 114 -6.89 11.28 -0.95
C ILE A 114 -6.83 9.85 -0.41
N SER A 115 -7.72 9.52 0.53
CA SER A 115 -7.69 8.24 1.22
C SER A 115 -9.09 7.71 1.51
N THR A 116 -9.22 6.39 1.56
CA THR A 116 -10.43 5.71 2.01
C THR A 116 -10.67 5.82 3.52
N SER A 117 -9.65 6.20 4.31
CA SER A 117 -9.80 6.46 5.74
C SER A 117 -9.76 7.98 6.02
N PRO A 118 -10.88 8.60 6.43
CA PRO A 118 -10.92 10.04 6.73
C PRO A 118 -10.02 10.45 7.90
N ASN A 119 -9.79 9.54 8.85
CA ASN A 119 -8.93 9.75 10.01
C ASN A 119 -7.60 8.99 9.86
N ARG A 120 -7.13 8.80 8.62
CA ARG A 120 -5.92 8.02 8.33
C ARG A 120 -4.75 8.49 9.18
N ASP A 121 -4.24 7.58 10.00
CA ASP A 121 -2.93 7.70 10.64
C ASP A 121 -2.10 6.46 10.25
N TRP A 122 -1.00 6.69 9.55
CA TRP A 122 -0.12 5.61 9.12
C TRP A 122 0.62 4.94 10.29
N GLN A 123 0.67 5.57 11.47
CA GLN A 123 1.29 5.03 12.67
C GLN A 123 0.31 4.28 13.57
N ASN A 124 -0.98 4.33 13.26
CA ASN A 124 -2.04 3.76 14.09
C ASN A 124 -2.98 2.88 13.24
N PRO A 125 -2.74 1.56 13.23
CA PRO A 125 -3.55 0.58 12.49
C PRO A 125 -5.04 0.59 12.84
N THR A 126 -5.42 0.98 14.06
CA THR A 126 -6.85 1.09 14.47
C THR A 126 -7.63 2.14 13.68
N THR A 127 -6.94 3.01 12.91
CA THR A 127 -7.58 3.97 11.99
C THR A 127 -7.85 3.39 10.59
N TRP A 128 -7.43 2.15 10.33
CA TRP A 128 -7.53 1.50 9.03
C TRP A 128 -8.86 0.76 8.90
N GLY A 129 -9.38 0.66 7.67
CA GLY A 129 -10.62 -0.08 7.41
C GLY A 129 -10.39 -1.59 7.50
N THR A 130 -11.46 -2.39 7.54
CA THR A 130 -11.34 -3.86 7.51
C THR A 130 -11.78 -4.42 6.16
N ALA A 131 -10.95 -5.27 5.56
CA ALA A 131 -11.34 -6.09 4.40
C ALA A 131 -11.43 -7.57 4.80
N LEU A 132 -12.50 -8.23 4.34
CA LEU A 132 -12.68 -9.68 4.46
C LEU A 132 -12.22 -10.35 3.17
N LEU A 133 -11.28 -11.28 3.27
CA LEU A 133 -10.81 -12.08 2.14
C LEU A 133 -11.82 -13.18 1.85
N MET A 134 -12.69 -12.95 0.86
CA MET A 134 -13.68 -13.93 0.46
C MET A 134 -13.06 -15.07 -0.36
N PRO A 135 -13.68 -16.26 -0.35
CA PRO A 135 -13.37 -17.32 -1.29
C PRO A 135 -13.45 -16.84 -2.75
N VAL A 136 -12.55 -17.34 -3.59
CA VAL A 136 -12.69 -17.21 -5.04
C VAL A 136 -13.95 -17.99 -5.43
N ARG A 137 -14.90 -17.31 -6.09
CA ARG A 137 -16.12 -17.92 -6.62
C ARG A 137 -15.84 -18.69 -7.90
#